data_AF-A0A3D6DFP3-F1
#
_entry.id   AF-A0A3D6DFP3-F1
#
_cell.length_a   1.000
_cell.length_b   1.000
_cell.length_c   1.000
_cell.angle_alpha   90.00
_cell.angle_beta   90.00
_cell.angle_gamma   90.00
#
_symmetry.space_group_name_H-M   'P 1'
#
loop_
_entity.id
_entity.type
_entity.pdbx_description
1 polymer ?
#
loop_
_entity_poly.entity_id
_entity_poly.type
_entity_poly.pdbx_seq_one_letter_code
_entity_poly.pdbx_strand_id
1 'polypeptide(L)'
;MRGERQNLKPMLLRTALSLFAILCLTPWGRANDDQEKEVRHSIDHVTVYRQGAQIKRTTSTVVPAGTATLVFPDLPTAIDPSEVRITGTGDFTILSVTHRYHTDTLSGAESQAERERLQKERNDLYHRMQQEQHWYTILDKEEQLLASHTQFSVKDSGVDLSRLIDATR
;
A
#
# COMPACT_ATOMS: atom_id res chain seq x y z
N MET A 1 -45.45 44.84 -71.02
CA MET A 1 -44.65 45.86 -70.29
C MET A 1 -44.66 45.50 -68.81
N ARG A 2 -43.65 45.67 -67.96
CA ARG A 2 -42.20 45.91 -68.03
C ARG A 2 -41.76 45.91 -66.54
N GLY A 3 -40.58 45.37 -66.24
CA GLY A 3 -39.86 45.55 -64.97
C GLY A 3 -40.25 44.56 -63.85
N GLU A 4 -39.38 44.07 -62.99
CA GLU A 4 -37.93 44.26 -62.84
C GLU A 4 -37.47 43.20 -61.82
N ARG A 5 -36.68 42.20 -62.23
CA ARG A 5 -36.03 41.27 -61.29
C ARG A 5 -34.82 41.98 -60.71
N GLN A 6 -34.99 42.62 -59.56
CA GLN A 6 -33.89 43.28 -58.84
C GLN A 6 -32.96 42.24 -58.21
N ASN A 7 -31.72 42.22 -58.73
CA ASN A 7 -30.59 41.45 -58.23
C ASN A 7 -30.17 41.98 -56.84
N LEU A 8 -30.41 41.21 -55.78
CA LEU A 8 -29.79 41.45 -54.47
C LEU A 8 -28.39 40.78 -54.41
N LYS A 9 -27.43 41.53 -54.95
CA LYS A 9 -26.02 41.73 -54.55
C LYS A 9 -25.15 40.51 -54.11
N PRO A 10 -23.98 40.30 -54.76
CA PRO A 10 -22.92 39.36 -54.33
C PRO A 10 -22.10 39.88 -53.12
N MET A 11 -22.71 40.72 -52.29
CA MET A 11 -22.05 41.45 -51.21
C MET A 11 -22.19 40.72 -49.86
N LEU A 12 -23.28 39.97 -49.65
CA LEU A 12 -23.49 39.12 -48.48
C LEU A 12 -22.54 37.91 -48.44
N LEU A 13 -22.15 37.39 -49.60
CA LEU A 13 -21.23 36.24 -49.70
C LEU A 13 -19.79 36.62 -49.37
N ARG A 14 -19.35 37.83 -49.73
CA ARG A 14 -17.99 38.34 -49.43
C ARG A 14 -17.85 38.76 -47.97
N THR A 15 -18.90 39.30 -47.36
CA THR A 15 -18.92 39.62 -45.92
C THR A 15 -19.00 38.36 -45.05
N ALA A 16 -19.72 37.31 -45.49
CA ALA A 16 -19.73 36.02 -44.81
C ALA A 16 -18.35 35.34 -44.86
N LEU A 17 -17.62 35.46 -45.97
CA LEU A 17 -16.26 34.93 -46.12
C LEU A 17 -15.25 35.67 -45.21
N SER A 18 -15.41 36.98 -45.03
CA SER A 18 -14.61 37.78 -44.10
C SER A 18 -14.90 37.48 -42.63
N LEU A 19 -16.16 37.15 -42.29
CA LEU A 19 -16.55 36.81 -40.92
C LEU A 19 -16.04 35.42 -40.52
N PHE A 20 -15.98 34.48 -41.48
CA PHE A 20 -15.39 33.15 -41.28
C PHE A 20 -13.87 33.20 -41.10
N ALA A 21 -13.18 34.12 -41.79
CA ALA A 21 -11.73 34.28 -41.67
C ALA A 21 -11.27 34.86 -40.32
N ILE A 22 -12.12 35.66 -39.65
CA ILE A 22 -11.82 36.24 -38.33
C ILE A 22 -12.06 35.22 -37.20
N LEU A 23 -12.96 34.26 -37.38
CA LEU A 23 -13.21 33.19 -36.41
C LEU A 23 -12.05 32.17 -36.33
N CYS A 24 -11.23 32.09 -37.39
CA CYS A 24 -10.09 31.17 -37.49
C CYS A 24 -8.80 31.65 -36.79
N LEU A 25 -8.75 32.90 -36.28
CA LEU A 25 -7.58 33.43 -35.59
C LEU A 25 -7.68 33.42 -34.05
N THR A 26 -8.69 32.75 -33.49
CA THR A 26 -8.70 32.54 -32.04
C THR A 26 -7.54 31.61 -31.68
N PRO A 27 -6.60 32.04 -30.81
CA PRO A 27 -5.54 31.17 -30.36
C PRO A 27 -6.20 30.01 -29.61
N TRP A 28 -6.14 28.81 -30.19
CA TRP A 28 -6.51 27.59 -29.50
C TRP A 28 -5.83 27.60 -28.13
N GLY A 29 -6.66 27.72 -27.08
CA GLY A 29 -6.19 27.73 -25.71
C GLY A 29 -5.30 26.52 -25.50
N ARG A 30 -4.07 26.77 -25.05
CA ARG A 30 -3.20 25.68 -24.60
C ARG A 30 -3.86 25.09 -23.37
N ALA A 31 -4.47 23.92 -23.54
CA ALA A 31 -4.78 23.06 -22.42
C ALA A 31 -3.44 22.79 -21.71
N ASN A 32 -3.31 23.27 -20.47
CA ASN A 32 -2.26 22.81 -19.58
C ASN A 32 -2.64 21.35 -19.26
N ASP A 33 -2.11 20.45 -20.07
CA ASP A 33 -2.18 19.03 -19.82
C ASP A 33 -1.29 18.80 -18.59
N ASP A 34 -1.92 18.60 -17.43
CA ASP A 34 -1.24 18.17 -16.21
C ASP A 34 -0.72 16.76 -16.48
N GLN A 35 0.40 16.66 -17.19
CA GLN A 35 0.99 15.39 -17.56
C GLN A 35 1.53 14.74 -16.29
N GLU A 36 0.81 13.72 -15.82
CA GLU A 36 1.34 12.77 -14.86
C GLU A 36 2.47 12.00 -15.55
N LYS A 37 3.70 12.26 -15.12
CA LYS A 37 4.88 11.55 -15.58
C LYS A 37 5.29 10.52 -14.54
N GLU A 38 5.16 9.25 -14.89
CA GLU A 38 5.67 8.16 -14.07
C GLU A 38 7.20 8.15 -14.08
N VAL A 39 7.78 8.10 -12.87
CA VAL A 39 9.22 8.06 -12.66
C VAL A 39 9.59 6.73 -12.03
N ARG A 40 10.14 5.84 -12.85
CA ARG A 40 10.74 4.59 -12.39
C ARG A 40 11.99 4.90 -11.58
N HIS A 41 12.14 4.21 -10.46
CA HIS A 41 13.22 4.42 -9.53
C HIS A 41 13.69 3.09 -8.97
N SER A 42 14.95 3.06 -8.54
CA SER A 42 15.54 1.92 -7.84
C SER A 42 15.86 2.31 -6.39
N ILE A 43 16.11 1.30 -5.55
CA ILE A 43 16.59 1.50 -4.19
C ILE A 43 18.11 1.70 -4.24
N ASP A 44 18.60 2.83 -3.73
CA ASP A 44 20.04 3.10 -3.69
C ASP A 44 20.68 2.62 -2.39
N HIS A 45 20.04 2.92 -1.25
CA HIS A 45 20.59 2.64 0.06
C HIS A 45 19.48 2.25 1.04
N VAL A 46 19.76 1.25 1.86
CA VAL A 46 18.89 0.80 2.95
C VAL A 46 19.69 0.78 4.24
N THR A 47 19.22 1.51 5.25
CA THR A 47 19.77 1.47 6.60
C THR A 47 18.77 0.78 7.53
N VAL A 48 19.13 -0.37 8.08
CA VAL A 48 18.25 -1.17 8.94
C VAL A 48 18.49 -0.85 10.41
N TYR A 49 17.42 -0.63 11.16
CA TYR A 49 17.40 -0.38 12.60
C TYR A 49 16.57 -1.45 13.31
N ARG A 50 16.63 -1.50 14.65
CA ARG A 50 15.84 -2.45 15.46
C ARG A 50 14.32 -2.33 15.28
N GLN A 51 13.83 -1.16 14.88
CA GLN A 51 12.40 -0.85 14.77
C GLN A 51 12.00 -0.38 13.36
N GLY A 52 12.76 -0.75 12.33
CA GLY A 52 12.40 -0.41 10.95
C GLY A 52 13.61 -0.25 10.05
N ALA A 53 13.39 0.24 8.83
CA ALA A 53 14.45 0.53 7.89
C ALA A 53 14.22 1.87 7.22
N GLN A 54 15.29 2.65 7.06
CA GLN A 54 15.28 3.88 6.28
C GLN A 54 15.74 3.55 4.86
N ILE A 55 14.91 3.89 3.87
CA ILE A 55 15.18 3.64 2.46
C ILE A 55 15.43 4.98 1.78
N LYS A 56 16.56 5.10 1.07
CA LYS A 56 16.89 6.27 0.25
C LYS A 56 16.81 5.88 -1.23
N ARG A 57 16.07 6.67 -2.00
CA ARG A 57 15.88 6.52 -3.45
C ARG A 57 16.25 7.84 -4.13
N THR A 58 17.06 7.79 -5.17
CA THR A 58 17.53 8.93 -5.95
C THR A 58 17.29 8.62 -7.41
N THR A 59 16.73 9.56 -8.15
CA THR A 59 16.47 9.36 -9.58
C THR A 59 16.63 10.70 -10.29
N SER A 60 17.23 10.66 -11.48
CA SER A 60 17.33 11.81 -12.36
C SER A 60 16.25 11.69 -13.44
N THR A 61 15.41 12.70 -13.58
CA THR A 61 14.39 12.77 -14.63
C THR A 61 14.35 14.17 -15.22
N VAL A 62 14.11 14.25 -16.52
CA VAL A 62 13.92 15.54 -17.21
C VAL A 62 12.47 15.97 -17.01
N VAL A 63 12.28 17.13 -16.37
CA VAL A 63 10.95 17.73 -16.14
C VAL A 63 10.72 18.81 -17.21
N PRO A 64 9.58 18.81 -17.91
CA PRO A 64 9.27 19.86 -18.88
C PRO A 64 9.04 21.21 -18.20
N ALA A 65 9.18 22.30 -18.95
CA ALA A 65 8.88 23.64 -18.44
C ALA A 65 7.36 23.80 -18.23
N GLY A 66 6.95 24.18 -17.02
CA GLY A 66 5.55 24.34 -16.63
C GLY A 66 5.21 23.58 -15.35
N THR A 67 3.92 23.38 -15.09
CA THR A 67 3.45 22.49 -14.03
C THR A 67 3.53 21.04 -14.52
N ALA A 68 4.11 20.16 -13.71
CA ALA A 68 4.19 18.74 -14.00
C ALA A 68 3.96 17.94 -12.72
N THR A 69 3.20 16.84 -12.83
CA THR A 69 2.96 15.92 -11.72
C THR A 69 3.86 14.71 -11.89
N LEU A 70 4.76 14.48 -10.93
CA LEU A 70 5.64 13.31 -10.94
C LEU A 70 5.05 12.21 -10.07
N VAL A 71 4.85 11.03 -10.67
CA VAL A 71 4.27 9.87 -9.98
C VAL A 71 5.38 8.84 -9.74
N PHE A 72 5.56 8.46 -8.47
CA PHE A 72 6.51 7.43 -8.05
C PHE A 72 5.72 6.15 -7.67
N PRO A 73 5.56 5.18 -8.59
CA PRO A 73 4.83 3.95 -8.32
C PRO A 73 5.64 2.99 -7.42
N ASP A 74 5.00 1.92 -6.93
CA ASP A 74 5.65 0.82 -6.22
C ASP A 74 6.39 1.21 -4.93
N LEU A 75 5.80 2.16 -4.20
CA LEU A 75 6.18 2.48 -2.84
C LEU A 75 5.48 1.54 -1.84
N PRO A 76 6.19 1.00 -0.83
CA PRO A 76 5.58 0.17 0.20
C PRO A 76 4.40 0.84 0.90
N THR A 77 3.30 0.10 1.09
CA THR A 77 2.08 0.59 1.77
C THR A 77 2.30 0.95 3.24
N ALA A 78 3.35 0.40 3.87
CA ALA A 78 3.67 0.64 5.28
C ALA A 78 4.42 1.96 5.53
N ILE A 79 4.58 2.82 4.52
CA ILE A 79 5.20 4.14 4.67
C ILE A 79 4.25 5.08 5.41
N ASP A 80 4.78 5.81 6.39
CA ASP A 80 4.10 6.95 6.99
C ASP A 80 4.25 8.17 6.06
N PRO A 81 3.15 8.73 5.51
CA PRO A 81 3.20 9.89 4.62
C PRO A 81 3.87 11.12 5.24
N SER A 82 3.84 11.25 6.57
CA SER A 82 4.45 12.38 7.28
C SER A 82 5.99 12.29 7.36
N GLU A 83 6.54 11.08 7.21
CA GLU A 83 7.99 10.83 7.24
C GLU A 83 8.63 10.89 5.85
N VAL A 84 7.82 11.02 4.79
CA VAL A 84 8.31 11.12 3.41
C VAL A 84 8.99 12.48 3.20
N ARG A 85 10.29 12.45 2.96
CA ARG A 85 11.08 13.64 2.63
C ARG A 85 11.49 13.63 1.17
N ILE A 86 11.11 14.68 0.45
CA ILE A 86 11.47 14.88 -0.95
C ILE A 86 12.46 16.03 -1.03
N THR A 87 13.58 15.77 -1.69
CA THR A 87 14.61 16.76 -1.99
C THR A 87 15.06 16.54 -3.42
N GLY A 88 15.31 17.62 -4.15
CA GLY A 88 15.93 17.52 -5.47
C GLY A 88 16.82 18.73 -5.74
N THR A 89 17.59 18.63 -6.80
CA THR A 89 18.56 19.64 -7.22
C THR A 89 18.12 20.17 -8.59
N GLY A 90 17.90 21.49 -8.72
CA GLY A 90 17.51 22.13 -9.98
C GLY A 90 16.58 23.33 -9.79
N ASP A 91 16.24 23.99 -10.90
CA ASP A 91 15.34 25.15 -10.93
C ASP A 91 13.86 24.72 -11.00
N PHE A 92 13.34 24.22 -9.87
CA PHE A 92 11.93 23.88 -9.74
C PHE A 92 11.39 24.23 -8.35
N THR A 93 10.07 24.37 -8.24
CA THR A 93 9.38 24.57 -6.95
C THR A 93 8.43 23.42 -6.72
N ILE A 94 8.50 22.81 -5.53
CA ILE A 94 7.56 21.76 -5.13
C ILE A 94 6.26 22.44 -4.71
N LEU A 95 5.19 22.19 -5.45
CA LEU A 95 3.87 22.76 -5.16
C LEU A 95 3.15 21.97 -4.06
N SER A 96 3.11 20.65 -4.20
CA SER A 96 2.45 19.76 -3.26
C SER A 96 3.06 18.36 -3.31
N VAL A 97 2.88 17.62 -2.23
CA VAL A 97 3.23 16.20 -2.14
C VAL A 97 1.98 15.47 -1.70
N THR A 98 1.52 14.55 -2.53
CA THR A 98 0.32 13.76 -2.26
C THR A 98 0.69 12.29 -2.29
N HIS A 99 0.29 11.56 -1.25
CA HIS A 99 0.41 10.12 -1.19
C HIS A 99 -0.92 9.47 -1.55
N ARG A 100 -0.91 8.51 -2.49
CA ARG A 100 -2.10 7.78 -2.95
C ARG A 100 -1.85 6.29 -2.74
N TYR A 101 -2.72 5.64 -1.99
CA TYR A 101 -2.75 4.17 -1.95
C TYR A 101 -3.38 3.67 -3.25
N HIS A 102 -2.64 2.88 -4.02
CA HIS A 102 -3.23 2.08 -5.08
C HIS A 102 -3.88 0.86 -4.44
N THR A 103 -5.03 1.05 -3.78
CA THR A 103 -5.85 -0.08 -3.36
C THR A 103 -6.53 -0.58 -4.62
N ASP A 104 -6.10 -1.72 -5.13
CA ASP A 104 -6.75 -2.42 -6.22
C ASP A 104 -8.11 -2.97 -5.74
N THR A 105 -9.06 -2.07 -5.54
CA THR A 105 -10.45 -2.39 -5.21
C THR A 105 -11.23 -2.80 -6.46
N LEU A 106 -10.62 -2.74 -7.64
CA LEU A 106 -11.17 -3.16 -8.94
C LEU A 106 -10.53 -4.45 -9.46
N SER A 107 -9.66 -5.07 -8.66
CA SER A 107 -9.05 -6.36 -8.94
C SER A 107 -10.18 -7.39 -9.03
N GLY A 108 -10.46 -7.87 -10.24
CA GLY A 108 -11.58 -8.75 -10.55
C GLY A 108 -11.54 -10.10 -9.82
N ALA A 109 -12.38 -11.04 -10.28
CA ALA A 109 -12.57 -12.35 -9.64
C ALA A 109 -11.26 -13.12 -9.33
N GLU A 110 -10.20 -12.93 -10.12
CA GLU A 110 -8.88 -13.55 -9.90
C GLU A 110 -8.21 -13.09 -8.59
N SER A 111 -8.34 -11.81 -8.25
CA SER A 111 -7.78 -11.26 -7.00
C SER A 111 -8.54 -11.71 -5.77
N GLN A 112 -9.84 -11.96 -5.91
CA GLN A 112 -10.64 -12.55 -4.85
C GLN A 112 -10.22 -14.00 -4.57
N ALA A 113 -10.04 -14.82 -5.60
CA ALA A 113 -9.62 -16.21 -5.45
C ALA A 113 -8.24 -16.33 -4.78
N GLU A 114 -7.28 -15.48 -5.15
CA GLU A 114 -5.94 -15.49 -4.53
C GLU A 114 -6.00 -15.01 -3.07
N ARG A 115 -6.82 -14.00 -2.75
CA ARG A 115 -7.06 -13.58 -1.35
C ARG A 115 -7.65 -14.71 -0.51
N GLU A 116 -8.64 -15.42 -1.04
CA GLU A 116 -9.27 -16.56 -0.34
C GLU A 116 -8.26 -17.70 -0.11
N ARG A 117 -7.42 -18.00 -1.11
CA ARG A 117 -6.35 -18.99 -0.98
C ARG A 117 -5.35 -18.61 0.11
N LEU A 118 -4.81 -17.39 0.07
CA LEU A 118 -3.85 -16.89 1.06
C LEU A 118 -4.46 -16.83 2.46
N GLN A 119 -5.74 -16.45 2.56
CA GLN A 119 -6.47 -16.44 3.82
C GLN A 119 -6.62 -17.85 4.40
N LYS A 120 -6.89 -18.85 3.55
CA LYS A 120 -6.95 -20.26 3.96
C LYS A 120 -5.59 -20.77 4.44
N GLU A 121 -4.52 -20.46 3.70
CA GLU A 121 -3.15 -20.83 4.08
C GLU A 121 -2.75 -20.21 5.42
N ARG A 122 -3.03 -18.92 5.61
CA ARG A 122 -2.80 -18.24 6.89
C ARG A 122 -3.54 -18.91 8.05
N ASN A 123 -4.81 -19.25 7.84
CA ASN A 123 -5.62 -19.88 8.87
C ASN A 123 -5.08 -21.28 9.23
N ASP A 124 -4.66 -22.07 8.24
CA ASP A 124 -4.07 -23.39 8.47
C ASP A 124 -2.75 -23.28 9.27
N LEU A 125 -1.87 -22.35 8.90
CA LEU A 125 -0.64 -22.08 9.64
C LEU A 125 -0.93 -21.64 11.08
N TYR A 126 -1.94 -20.79 11.28
CA TYR A 126 -2.35 -20.37 12.63
C TYR A 126 -2.86 -21.55 13.46
N HIS A 127 -3.65 -22.45 12.87
CA HIS A 127 -4.12 -23.65 13.56
C HIS A 127 -2.97 -24.58 13.96
N ARG A 128 -1.99 -24.80 13.07
CA ARG A 128 -0.79 -25.59 13.39
C ARG A 128 0.00 -24.97 14.54
N MET A 129 0.21 -23.65 14.49
CA MET A 129 0.89 -22.93 15.58
C MET A 129 0.16 -23.08 16.92
N GLN A 130 -1.19 -23.02 16.92
CA GLN A 130 -1.98 -23.23 18.13
C GLN A 130 -1.89 -24.67 18.65
N GLN A 131 -1.86 -25.67 17.77
CA GLN A 131 -1.68 -27.07 18.16
C GLN A 131 -0.32 -27.30 18.81
N GLU A 132 0.75 -26.77 18.21
CA GLU A 132 2.10 -26.84 18.79
C GLU A 132 2.14 -26.17 20.17
N GLN A 133 1.56 -24.97 20.31
CA GLN A 133 1.49 -24.28 21.61
C GLN A 133 0.71 -25.08 22.66
N HIS A 134 -0.35 -25.77 22.24
CA HIS A 134 -1.12 -26.64 23.12
C HIS A 134 -0.27 -27.83 23.59
N TRP A 135 0.47 -28.48 22.69
CA TRP A 135 1.39 -29.55 23.04
C TRP A 135 2.50 -29.12 23.99
N TYR A 136 3.12 -27.96 23.74
CA TYR A 136 4.08 -27.37 24.69
C TYR A 136 3.47 -27.19 26.07
N THR A 137 2.22 -26.73 26.14
CA THR A 137 1.52 -26.54 27.41
C THR A 137 1.23 -27.86 28.13
N ILE A 138 0.89 -28.92 27.39
CA ILE A 138 0.69 -30.26 27.96
C ILE A 138 2.00 -30.81 28.50
N LEU A 139 3.07 -30.77 27.70
CA LEU A 139 4.39 -31.29 28.07
C LEU A 139 4.97 -30.54 29.29
N ASP A 140 4.84 -29.22 29.35
CA ASP A 140 5.25 -28.42 30.51
C ASP A 140 4.51 -28.85 31.79
N LYS A 141 3.19 -29.09 31.70
CA LYS A 141 2.41 -29.60 32.82
C LYS A 141 2.82 -31.01 33.22
N GLU A 142 3.09 -31.89 32.26
CA GLU A 142 3.57 -33.25 32.54
C GLU A 142 4.92 -33.22 33.26
N GLU A 143 5.86 -32.37 32.80
CA GLU A 143 7.15 -32.17 33.46
C GLU A 143 6.99 -31.68 34.91
N GLN A 144 6.12 -30.70 35.14
CA GLN A 144 5.82 -30.19 36.49
C GLN A 144 5.20 -31.27 37.40
N LEU A 145 4.31 -32.12 36.86
CA LEU A 145 3.74 -33.23 37.61
C LEU A 145 4.83 -34.26 37.99
N LEU A 146 5.71 -34.62 37.07
CA LEU A 146 6.83 -35.53 37.34
C LEU A 146 7.80 -34.94 38.39
N ALA A 147 8.13 -33.65 38.28
CA ALA A 147 8.98 -32.96 39.24
C ALA A 147 8.35 -32.92 40.65
N SER A 148 7.04 -32.66 40.75
CA SER A 148 6.34 -32.64 42.04
C SER A 148 6.22 -34.03 42.68
N HIS A 149 5.97 -35.08 41.88
CA HIS A 149 5.87 -36.45 42.39
C HIS A 149 7.23 -37.01 42.86
N THR A 150 8.32 -36.70 42.15
CA THR A 150 9.67 -37.08 42.57
C THR A 150 10.09 -36.35 43.86
N GLN A 151 9.71 -35.09 44.03
CA GLN A 151 9.93 -34.35 45.29
C GLN A 151 9.11 -34.93 46.46
N PHE A 152 7.90 -35.46 46.21
CA PHE A 152 7.04 -36.04 47.24
C PHE A 152 7.50 -37.44 47.67
N SER A 153 8.00 -38.26 46.74
CA SER A 153 8.51 -39.62 47.02
C SER A 153 9.67 -39.67 48.03
N VAL A 154 10.48 -38.60 48.11
CA VAL A 154 11.62 -38.52 49.05
C VAL A 154 11.21 -38.04 50.45
N LYS A 155 10.01 -37.47 50.64
CA LYS A 155 9.61 -36.85 51.92
C LYS A 155 8.53 -37.58 52.73
N ASP A 156 7.81 -38.55 52.17
CA ASP A 156 6.62 -39.13 52.84
C ASP A 156 6.62 -40.66 53.02
N SER A 157 7.75 -41.36 52.80
CA SER A 157 7.88 -42.80 53.10
C SER A 157 8.40 -43.10 54.52
N GLY A 158 8.44 -42.09 55.39
CA GLY A 158 9.05 -42.17 56.72
C GLY A 158 8.09 -42.40 57.91
N VAL A 159 6.78 -42.55 57.69
CA VAL A 159 5.79 -42.77 58.76
C VAL A 159 4.54 -43.40 58.12
N ASP A 160 3.87 -44.44 58.60
CA ASP A 160 3.79 -44.97 59.96
C ASP A 160 3.12 -46.38 59.94
N LEU A 161 3.86 -47.42 59.56
CA LEU A 161 3.41 -48.81 59.77
C LEU A 161 3.28 -49.12 61.27
N SER A 162 4.05 -48.44 62.13
CA SER A 162 4.00 -48.52 63.59
C SER A 162 2.67 -48.01 64.18
N ARG A 163 2.13 -46.87 63.74
CA ARG A 163 0.87 -46.32 64.26
C ARG A 163 -0.36 -47.11 63.85
N LEU A 164 -0.33 -47.81 62.72
CA LEU A 164 -1.42 -48.71 62.32
C LEU A 164 -1.46 -49.96 63.21
N ILE A 165 -0.31 -50.45 63.65
CA ILE A 165 -0.19 -51.61 64.56
C ILE A 165 -0.59 -51.25 66.00
N ASP A 166 -0.23 -50.05 66.48
CA ASP A 166 -0.62 -49.61 67.83
C ASP A 166 -2.11 -49.23 67.94
N ALA A 167 -2.78 -48.89 66.84
CA ALA A 167 -4.22 -48.57 66.84
C ALA A 167 -5.14 -49.81 66.78
N THR A 168 -4.58 -51.01 66.57
CA THR A 168 -5.34 -52.27 66.50
C THR A 168 -5.18 -53.18 67.73
N ARG A 169 -4.55 -52.68 68.80
CA ARG A 169 -4.40 -53.38 70.08
C ARG A 169 -5.15 -52.67 71.20
#